data_AF-A0A8T1WUL6-F1
#
_entry.id   AF-A0A8T1WUL6-F1
#
_cell.length_a   1.000
_cell.length_b   1.000
_cell.length_c   1.000
_cell.angle_alpha   90.00
_cell.angle_beta   90.00
_cell.angle_gamma   90.00
#
_symmetry.space_group_name_H-M   'P 1'
#
loop_
_entity.id
_entity.type
_entity.pdbx_description
1 polymer ?
#
loop_
_entity_poly.entity_id
_entity_poly.type
_entity_poly.pdbx_seq_one_letter_code
_entity_poly.pdbx_strand_id
1 'polypeptide(L)'
;MNSFALRVRLLEPSVGVVSGGTRVVVHGVGFRPPPHSLTVRFRLHLQDPDEGRANVPSVADVTGRFLSGTQLECVVPDFELQAKRAIAARTSLAASSACVSSAPQLVPLSVEVLLNGGELHSNSLVFRLHQPLEVQRVCPQSVLMASPAITMTSTLNILKLPGPTLSRSTLRAGQRPLEILEDMSVLPVFVRAKQVSERTGAVSEQTREGRWKLSPVGVYEVEFDARQLKPTAIVYIET
;
A
#
# COMPACT_ATOMS: atom_id res chain seq x y z
N MET A 1 -11.96 -38.30 9.86
CA MET A 1 -12.23 -36.86 10.06
C MET A 1 -11.12 -36.09 9.38
N ASN A 2 -11.37 -35.48 8.21
CA ASN A 2 -10.33 -34.74 7.50
C ASN A 2 -9.93 -33.52 8.32
N SER A 3 -8.66 -33.46 8.74
CA SER A 3 -8.05 -32.22 9.23
C SER A 3 -8.02 -31.24 8.06
N PHE A 4 -8.95 -30.29 8.05
CA PHE A 4 -8.87 -29.18 7.12
C PHE A 4 -7.63 -28.36 7.50
N ALA A 5 -6.56 -28.49 6.72
CA ALA A 5 -5.33 -27.72 6.92
C ALA A 5 -5.66 -26.22 6.85
N LEU A 6 -5.19 -25.47 7.85
CA LEU A 6 -5.30 -24.01 7.88
C LEU A 6 -4.58 -23.43 6.67
N ARG A 7 -5.29 -22.67 5.83
CA ARG A 7 -4.71 -22.16 4.58
C ARG A 7 -5.31 -20.81 4.19
N VAL A 8 -4.45 -19.86 3.86
CA VAL A 8 -4.82 -18.56 3.31
C VAL A 8 -4.79 -18.62 1.79
N ARG A 9 -5.79 -18.02 1.14
CA ARG A 9 -5.99 -18.07 -0.32
C ARG A 9 -5.98 -16.69 -0.98
N LEU A 10 -6.53 -15.67 -0.31
CA LEU A 10 -6.63 -14.32 -0.85
C LEU A 10 -6.65 -13.30 0.29
N LEU A 11 -6.10 -12.12 0.02
CA LEU A 11 -6.18 -10.93 0.87
C LEU A 11 -6.96 -9.87 0.10
N GLU A 12 -7.99 -9.30 0.72
CA GLU A 12 -8.82 -8.25 0.12
C GLU A 12 -8.96 -7.06 1.07
N PRO A 13 -8.41 -5.88 0.73
CA PRO A 13 -7.55 -5.62 -0.41
C PRO A 13 -6.20 -6.37 -0.32
N SER A 14 -5.42 -6.38 -1.42
CA SER A 14 -4.07 -6.97 -1.46
C SER A 14 -2.95 -5.94 -1.24
N VAL A 15 -3.32 -4.67 -1.06
CA VAL A 15 -2.44 -3.53 -0.88
C VAL A 15 -2.99 -2.60 0.20
N GLY A 16 -2.12 -1.87 0.88
CA GLY A 16 -2.49 -0.85 1.86
C GLY A 16 -1.38 0.16 2.12
N VAL A 17 -1.65 1.10 3.03
CA VAL A 17 -0.73 2.19 3.36
C VAL A 17 0.24 1.78 4.48
N VAL A 18 1.51 2.19 4.38
CA VAL A 18 2.54 1.90 5.39
C VAL A 18 2.19 2.39 6.80
N SER A 19 1.38 3.44 6.95
CA SER A 19 0.91 3.96 8.24
C SER A 19 -0.13 3.05 8.94
N GLY A 20 -0.52 1.95 8.29
CA GLY A 20 -1.47 0.98 8.83
C GLY A 20 -2.93 1.41 8.66
N GLY A 21 -3.81 0.87 9.50
CA GLY A 21 -5.25 1.16 9.51
C GLY A 21 -6.05 0.51 8.36
N THR A 22 -5.38 -0.11 7.39
CA THR A 22 -6.05 -0.80 6.29
C THR A 22 -6.79 -2.03 6.82
N ARG A 23 -8.11 -2.08 6.66
CA ARG A 23 -8.92 -3.25 6.99
C ARG A 23 -8.78 -4.29 5.88
N VAL A 24 -8.39 -5.50 6.25
CA VAL A 24 -8.15 -6.60 5.32
C VAL A 24 -9.05 -7.78 5.69
N VAL A 25 -9.78 -8.28 4.71
CA VAL A 25 -10.46 -9.57 4.77
C VAL A 25 -9.52 -10.63 4.21
N VAL A 26 -9.16 -11.58 5.08
CA VAL A 26 -8.35 -12.75 4.75
C VAL A 26 -9.31 -13.88 4.38
N HIS A 27 -9.24 -14.34 3.14
CA HIS A 27 -10.02 -15.48 2.65
C HIS A 27 -9.16 -16.74 2.71
N GLY A 28 -9.76 -17.83 3.18
CA GLY A 28 -9.04 -19.07 3.41
C GLY A 28 -9.94 -20.24 3.76
N VAL A 29 -9.35 -21.23 4.41
CA VAL A 29 -10.04 -22.39 4.98
C VAL A 29 -9.40 -22.78 6.31
N GLY A 30 -10.18 -23.43 7.17
CA GLY A 30 -9.70 -23.91 8.47
C GLY A 30 -9.73 -22.87 9.58
N PHE A 31 -10.34 -21.70 9.35
CA PHE A 31 -10.58 -20.72 10.41
C PHE A 31 -11.64 -21.25 11.38
N ARG A 32 -11.43 -20.99 12.67
CA ARG A 32 -12.32 -21.47 13.74
C ARG A 32 -12.81 -20.28 14.58
N PRO A 33 -14.09 -20.28 15.00
CA PRO A 33 -14.59 -19.28 15.93
C PRO A 33 -14.00 -19.49 17.34
N PRO A 34 -14.23 -18.53 18.25
CA PRO A 34 -13.99 -18.73 19.68
C PRO A 34 -14.54 -20.08 20.18
N PRO A 35 -13.85 -20.79 21.08
CA PRO A 35 -12.73 -20.32 21.92
C PRO A 35 -11.35 -20.34 21.24
N HIS A 36 -11.25 -20.76 19.98
CA HIS A 36 -9.98 -20.76 19.26
C HIS A 36 -9.50 -19.32 19.01
N SER A 37 -8.22 -19.06 19.25
CA SER A 37 -7.61 -17.74 18.97
C SER A 37 -7.11 -17.69 17.53
N LEU A 38 -7.52 -16.65 16.79
CA LEU A 38 -7.02 -16.34 15.46
C LEU A 38 -6.11 -15.12 15.53
N THR A 39 -4.84 -15.31 15.19
CA THR A 39 -3.85 -14.22 15.12
C THR A 39 -3.39 -14.07 13.68
N VAL A 40 -3.40 -12.86 13.15
CA VAL A 40 -2.81 -12.54 11.85
C VAL A 40 -1.42 -11.98 12.10
N ARG A 41 -0.41 -12.68 11.58
CA ARG A 41 0.99 -12.31 11.67
C ARG A 41 1.44 -11.64 10.39
N PHE A 42 1.90 -10.41 10.53
CA PHE A 42 2.51 -9.62 9.48
C PHE A 42 4.03 -9.64 9.66
N ARG A 43 4.80 -9.97 8.61
CA ARG A 43 6.27 -9.93 8.64
C ARG A 43 6.82 -9.13 7.47
N LEU A 44 7.66 -8.13 7.77
CA LEU A 44 8.39 -7.35 6.79
C LEU A 44 9.82 -7.90 6.69
N HIS A 45 10.24 -8.33 5.51
CA HIS A 45 11.60 -8.85 5.33
C HIS A 45 12.60 -7.71 5.16
N LEU A 46 13.14 -7.24 6.28
CA LEU A 46 14.30 -6.34 6.32
C LEU A 46 15.58 -7.18 6.18
N GLN A 47 16.36 -6.91 5.13
CA GLN A 47 17.78 -7.26 5.14
C GLN A 47 18.50 -6.06 5.71
N ASP A 48 18.76 -6.07 7.02
CA ASP A 48 19.56 -5.03 7.65
C ASP A 48 21.05 -5.41 7.47
N PRO A 49 21.89 -4.58 6.83
CA PRO A 49 23.33 -4.85 6.73
C PRO A 49 24.07 -4.66 8.08
N ASP A 50 23.40 -4.15 9.11
CA ASP A 50 24.00 -3.83 10.40
C ASP A 50 23.20 -4.52 11.53
N GLU A 51 23.55 -5.78 11.84
CA GLU A 51 22.94 -6.62 12.90
C GLU A 51 23.13 -6.08 14.34
N GLY A 52 23.24 -4.76 14.54
CA GLY A 52 23.71 -4.17 15.79
C GLY A 52 22.88 -3.04 16.38
N ARG A 53 21.93 -2.41 15.67
CA ARG A 53 21.23 -1.22 16.21
C ARG A 53 19.72 -1.21 15.97
N ALA A 54 19.01 -1.50 17.06
CA ALA A 54 17.57 -1.42 17.27
C ALA A 54 16.71 -2.39 16.44
N ASN A 55 16.51 -3.59 17.02
CA ASN A 55 15.45 -4.55 16.70
C ASN A 55 14.07 -3.89 16.85
N VAL A 56 13.67 -3.08 15.88
CA VAL A 56 12.25 -2.81 15.66
C VAL A 56 11.67 -4.13 15.19
N PRO A 57 10.65 -4.68 15.85
CA PRO A 57 10.07 -5.95 15.42
C PRO A 57 9.58 -5.76 13.98
N SER A 58 10.20 -6.51 13.07
CA SER A 58 9.77 -6.67 11.70
C SER A 58 8.53 -7.55 11.59
N VAL A 59 8.02 -8.01 12.74
CA VAL A 59 6.87 -8.89 12.89
C VAL A 59 5.84 -8.18 13.78
N ALA A 60 4.59 -8.17 13.35
CA ALA A 60 3.48 -7.70 14.16
C ALA A 60 2.36 -8.75 14.14
N ASP A 61 1.91 -9.14 15.32
CA ASP A 61 0.80 -10.07 15.51
C ASP A 61 -0.43 -9.26 15.93
N VAL A 62 -1.51 -9.36 15.16
CA VAL A 62 -2.80 -8.71 15.48
C VAL A 62 -3.89 -9.74 15.66
N THR A 63 -4.89 -9.42 16.49
CA THR A 63 -6.05 -10.29 16.65
C THR A 63 -6.90 -10.25 15.38
N GLY A 64 -7.18 -11.42 14.82
CA GLY A 64 -8.14 -11.56 13.73
C GLY A 64 -9.56 -11.73 14.26
N ARG A 65 -10.51 -10.98 13.70
CA ARG A 65 -11.94 -11.14 13.95
C ARG A 65 -12.55 -12.19 13.02
N PHE A 66 -12.95 -13.32 13.59
CA PHE A 66 -13.63 -14.38 12.84
C PHE A 66 -14.93 -13.85 12.21
N LEU A 67 -15.08 -14.05 10.89
CA LEU A 67 -16.32 -13.76 10.17
C LEU A 67 -17.04 -15.07 9.80
N SER A 68 -16.31 -16.03 9.26
CA SER A 68 -16.80 -17.35 8.88
C SER A 68 -15.67 -18.38 8.81
N GLY A 69 -15.98 -19.66 8.60
CA GLY A 69 -14.96 -20.71 8.43
C GLY A 69 -14.00 -20.48 7.24
N THR A 70 -14.29 -19.50 6.38
CA THR A 70 -13.49 -19.13 5.22
C THR A 70 -13.06 -17.67 5.20
N GLN A 71 -13.47 -16.85 6.17
CA GLN A 71 -13.14 -15.42 6.23
C GLN A 71 -12.77 -14.94 7.63
N LEU A 72 -11.75 -14.10 7.68
CA LEU A 72 -11.22 -13.46 8.87
C LEU A 72 -10.95 -11.99 8.55
N GLU A 73 -11.33 -11.07 9.44
CA GLU A 73 -11.03 -9.65 9.31
C GLU A 73 -9.88 -9.24 10.23
N CYS A 74 -8.99 -8.37 9.78
CA CYS A 74 -7.95 -7.76 10.61
C CYS A 74 -7.65 -6.33 10.14
N VAL A 75 -6.87 -5.60 10.94
CA VAL A 75 -6.37 -4.27 10.60
C VAL A 75 -4.86 -4.33 10.51
N VAL A 76 -4.30 -3.87 9.39
CA VAL A 76 -2.86 -3.79 9.19
C VAL A 76 -2.28 -2.78 10.18
N PRO A 77 -1.26 -3.14 10.98
CA PRO A 77 -0.63 -2.22 11.90
C PRO A 77 0.31 -1.24 11.17
N ASP A 78 0.81 -0.25 11.90
CA ASP A 78 1.77 0.72 11.37
C ASP A 78 3.14 0.07 11.13
N PHE A 79 3.62 0.18 9.90
CA PHE A 79 4.92 -0.28 9.42
C PHE A 79 5.76 0.86 8.81
N GLU A 80 5.41 2.13 9.03
CA GLU A 80 6.03 3.27 8.35
C GLU A 80 7.54 3.32 8.56
N LEU A 81 8.00 3.14 9.80
CA LEU A 81 9.42 3.14 10.12
C LEU A 81 10.18 1.98 9.43
N GLN A 82 9.61 0.78 9.46
CA GLN A 82 10.18 -0.42 8.86
C GLN A 82 10.20 -0.30 7.34
N ALA A 83 9.14 0.22 6.72
CA ALA A 83 9.06 0.46 5.29
C ALA A 83 10.11 1.48 4.82
N LYS A 84 10.27 2.60 5.55
CA LYS A 84 11.33 3.59 5.25
C LYS A 84 12.72 2.97 5.30
N ARG A 85 13.01 2.14 6.32
CA ARG A 85 14.28 1.40 6.40
C ARG A 85 14.46 0.42 5.23
N ALA A 86 13.40 -0.31 4.87
CA ALA A 86 13.42 -1.28 3.77
C ALA A 86 13.73 -0.63 2.42
N ILE A 87 13.15 0.54 2.17
CA ILE A 87 13.37 1.33 0.95
C ILE A 87 14.77 1.93 0.97
N ALA A 88 15.16 2.59 2.07
CA ALA A 88 16.48 3.19 2.26
C ALA A 88 17.63 2.20 2.00
N ALA A 89 17.53 0.98 2.54
CA ALA A 89 18.51 -0.07 2.34
C ALA A 89 18.67 -0.48 0.87
N ARG A 90 17.59 -0.42 0.07
CA ARG A 90 17.60 -0.79 -1.34
C ARG A 90 17.99 0.34 -2.28
N THR A 91 17.75 1.57 -1.86
CA THR A 91 18.03 2.75 -2.68
C THR A 91 19.36 3.41 -2.29
N SER A 92 20.03 2.92 -1.25
CA SER A 92 21.23 3.55 -0.65
C SER A 92 21.00 5.01 -0.26
N LEU A 93 19.78 5.34 0.16
CA LEU A 93 19.39 6.69 0.61
C LEU A 93 19.21 6.69 2.13
N ALA A 94 19.27 7.87 2.75
CA ALA A 94 18.93 8.00 4.17
C ALA A 94 17.44 7.72 4.39
N ALA A 95 17.09 6.92 5.40
CA ALA A 95 15.69 6.61 5.74
C ALA A 95 14.87 7.86 6.13
N SER A 96 15.54 8.92 6.58
CA SER A 96 14.93 10.23 6.88
C SER A 96 14.78 11.14 5.65
N SER A 97 15.24 10.73 4.46
CA SER A 97 15.15 11.56 3.27
C SER A 97 13.72 11.68 2.75
N ALA A 98 13.41 12.84 2.16
CA ALA A 98 12.14 13.05 1.47
C ALA A 98 11.92 12.03 0.35
N CYS A 99 12.99 11.67 -0.38
CA CYS A 99 12.97 10.65 -1.41
C CYS A 99 12.42 9.31 -0.89
N VAL A 100 12.88 8.84 0.27
CA VAL A 100 12.41 7.59 0.87
C VAL A 100 10.96 7.70 1.38
N SER A 101 10.57 8.87 1.90
CA SER A 101 9.20 9.09 2.38
C SER A 101 8.18 9.22 1.24
N SER A 102 8.65 9.63 0.05
CA SER A 102 7.87 9.82 -1.18
C SER A 102 8.12 8.73 -2.21
N ALA A 103 8.68 7.62 -1.78
CA ALA A 103 9.10 6.50 -2.61
C ALA A 103 7.89 5.77 -3.25
N PRO A 104 7.91 5.50 -4.57
CA PRO A 104 6.85 4.74 -5.24
C PRO A 104 6.97 3.23 -4.99
N GLN A 105 7.97 2.78 -4.21
CA GLN A 105 8.23 1.36 -4.01
C GLN A 105 7.16 0.70 -3.14
N LEU A 106 6.64 -0.43 -3.63
CA LEU A 106 5.78 -1.35 -2.90
C LEU A 106 6.62 -2.23 -1.98
N VAL A 107 6.42 -2.10 -0.67
CA VAL A 107 7.13 -2.88 0.34
C VAL A 107 6.35 -4.18 0.61
N PRO A 108 6.92 -5.36 0.34
CA PRO A 108 6.23 -6.63 0.54
C PRO A 108 6.14 -6.98 2.04
N LEU A 109 4.94 -7.38 2.44
CA LEU A 109 4.56 -7.78 3.79
C LEU A 109 3.99 -9.20 3.73
N SER A 110 4.67 -10.14 4.35
CA SER A 110 4.26 -11.54 4.46
C SER A 110 3.12 -11.65 5.49
N VAL A 111 2.01 -12.27 5.11
CA VAL A 111 0.80 -12.40 5.94
C VAL A 111 0.50 -13.88 6.16
N GLU A 112 0.46 -14.26 7.43
CA GLU A 112 0.20 -15.62 7.90
C GLU A 112 -0.92 -15.60 8.95
N VAL A 113 -1.75 -16.64 8.98
CA VAL A 113 -2.75 -16.84 10.03
C VAL A 113 -2.28 -17.94 10.96
N LEU A 114 -2.33 -17.65 12.25
CA LEU A 114 -2.03 -18.56 13.35
C LEU A 114 -3.34 -18.91 14.05
N LEU A 115 -3.49 -20.19 14.40
CA LEU A 115 -4.62 -20.67 15.20
C LEU A 115 -4.10 -21.23 16.53
N ASN A 116 -4.86 -21.02 17.61
CA ASN A 116 -4.57 -21.51 18.96
C ASN A 116 -3.19 -21.08 19.48
N GLY A 117 -2.86 -19.79 19.34
CA GLY A 117 -1.56 -19.27 19.81
C GLY A 117 -0.34 -19.76 19.01
N GLY A 118 -0.55 -20.29 17.79
CA GLY A 118 0.53 -20.75 16.91
C GLY A 118 0.76 -22.26 16.93
N GLU A 119 -0.17 -23.08 17.41
CA GLU A 119 -0.09 -24.52 17.20
C GLU A 119 -0.25 -24.89 15.72
N LEU A 120 -1.11 -24.15 15.02
CA LEU A 120 -1.35 -24.31 13.59
C LEU A 120 -1.03 -23.02 12.86
N HIS A 121 -0.35 -23.19 11.73
CA HIS A 121 0.17 -22.15 10.87
C HIS A 121 -0.39 -22.32 9.46
N SER A 122 -0.78 -21.22 8.83
CA SER A 122 -1.13 -21.23 7.41
C SER A 122 0.13 -21.13 6.53
N ASN A 123 -0.05 -21.26 5.22
CA ASN A 123 0.88 -20.66 4.26
C ASN A 123 0.91 -19.13 4.43
N SER A 124 1.93 -18.48 3.88
CA SER A 124 1.99 -17.02 3.77
C SER A 124 1.52 -16.53 2.39
N LEU A 125 0.89 -15.35 2.36
CA LEU A 125 0.67 -14.55 1.16
C LEU A 125 1.39 -13.20 1.28
N VAL A 126 1.63 -12.54 0.15
CA VAL A 126 2.23 -11.20 0.12
C VAL A 126 1.13 -10.15 0.04
N PHE A 127 1.12 -9.26 1.02
CA PHE A 127 0.42 -7.98 1.00
C PHE A 127 1.44 -6.89 0.65
N ARG A 128 1.05 -5.86 -0.10
CA ARG A 128 1.97 -4.78 -0.47
C ARG A 128 1.65 -3.51 0.31
N LEU A 129 2.69 -2.79 0.74
CA LEU A 129 2.53 -1.49 1.39
C LEU A 129 3.08 -0.38 0.50
N HIS A 130 2.35 0.73 0.34
CA HIS A 130 2.82 1.93 -0.33
C HIS A 130 2.87 3.15 0.61
N GLN A 131 3.64 4.17 0.24
CA GLN A 131 3.68 5.44 0.97
C GLN A 131 2.31 6.15 0.89
N PRO A 132 1.92 6.96 1.89
CA PRO A 132 0.67 7.72 1.85
C PRO A 132 0.57 8.59 0.59
N LEU A 133 -0.59 8.54 -0.07
CA LEU A 133 -0.85 9.33 -1.28
C LEU A 133 -1.49 10.66 -0.90
N GLU A 134 -0.79 11.74 -1.24
CA GLU A 134 -1.26 13.10 -1.02
C GLU A 134 -1.35 13.84 -2.34
N VAL A 135 -2.52 14.41 -2.62
CA VAL A 135 -2.73 15.26 -3.79
C VAL A 135 -2.13 16.64 -3.51
N GLN A 136 -1.05 16.98 -4.22
CA GLN A 136 -0.39 18.27 -4.08
C GLN A 136 -1.03 19.34 -4.98
N ARG A 137 -1.47 18.93 -6.18
CA ARG A 137 -2.04 19.85 -7.16
C ARG A 137 -3.02 19.13 -8.06
N VAL A 138 -4.07 19.84 -8.45
CA VAL A 138 -5.00 19.40 -9.49
C VAL A 138 -5.01 20.43 -10.62
N CYS A 139 -4.92 19.98 -11.87
CA CYS A 139 -4.85 20.82 -13.06
C CYS A 139 -5.78 20.27 -14.16
N PRO A 140 -6.46 21.11 -14.96
CA PRO A 140 -6.61 22.55 -14.79
C PRO A 140 -7.48 22.91 -13.56
N GLN A 141 -7.21 24.07 -12.95
CA GLN A 141 -8.01 24.58 -11.81
C GLN A 141 -9.29 25.28 -12.25
N SER A 142 -9.34 25.74 -13.51
CA SER A 142 -10.52 26.32 -14.13
C SER A 142 -10.54 25.95 -15.60
N VAL A 143 -11.72 25.65 -16.12
CA VAL A 143 -11.92 25.44 -17.55
C VAL A 143 -13.00 26.40 -18.01
N LEU A 144 -12.59 27.42 -18.75
CA LEU A 144 -13.49 28.33 -19.46
C LEU A 144 -13.94 27.64 -20.76
N MET A 145 -15.25 27.54 -20.97
CA MET A 145 -15.87 26.93 -22.16
C MET A 145 -15.49 25.44 -22.33
N ALA A 146 -16.07 24.58 -21.48
CA ALA A 146 -15.79 23.15 -21.46
C ALA A 146 -16.22 22.46 -22.78
N SER A 147 -15.24 22.07 -23.59
CA SER A 147 -15.36 20.89 -24.47
C SER A 147 -15.81 19.69 -23.62
N PRO A 148 -16.64 18.76 -24.14
CA PRO A 148 -17.18 17.64 -23.38
C PRO A 148 -16.12 16.63 -22.88
N ALA A 149 -14.85 16.78 -23.26
CA ALA A 149 -13.75 15.93 -22.82
C ALA A 149 -12.66 16.78 -22.15
N ILE A 150 -12.82 17.07 -20.86
CA ILE A 150 -11.77 17.68 -20.04
C ILE A 150 -11.02 16.55 -19.33
N THR A 151 -9.73 16.45 -19.61
CA THR A 151 -8.82 15.61 -18.84
C THR A 151 -8.23 16.44 -17.70
N MET A 152 -8.29 15.93 -16.48
CA MET A 152 -7.63 16.52 -15.31
C MET A 152 -6.42 15.66 -14.91
N THR A 153 -5.44 16.32 -14.31
CA THR A 153 -4.21 15.72 -13.81
C THR A 153 -4.03 16.09 -12.35
N SER A 154 -3.91 15.09 -11.49
CA SER A 154 -3.59 15.23 -10.07
C SER A 154 -2.12 14.89 -9.85
N THR A 155 -1.31 15.86 -9.42
CA THR A 155 0.09 15.67 -9.04
C THR A 155 0.17 15.18 -7.59
N LEU A 156 0.95 14.14 -7.33
CA LEU A 156 1.09 13.52 -6.02
C LEU A 156 2.41 13.88 -5.33
N ASN A 157 2.47 13.59 -4.02
CA ASN A 157 3.70 13.62 -3.22
C ASN A 157 4.70 12.51 -3.54
N ILE A 158 4.46 11.67 -4.55
CA ILE A 158 5.29 10.52 -4.90
C ILE A 158 6.33 10.91 -5.96
N LEU A 159 7.59 10.59 -5.69
CA LEU A 159 8.75 10.98 -6.49
C LEU A 159 9.41 9.77 -7.11
N LYS A 160 9.65 9.78 -8.42
CA LYS A 160 10.49 8.77 -9.05
C LYS A 160 11.86 8.80 -8.42
N LEU A 161 12.19 7.69 -7.76
CA LEU A 161 13.54 7.51 -7.28
C LEU A 161 14.48 7.31 -8.47
N PRO A 162 15.72 7.84 -8.40
CA PRO A 162 16.75 7.39 -9.30
C PRO A 162 16.76 5.87 -9.23
N GLY A 163 16.59 5.20 -10.38
CA GLY A 163 16.74 3.75 -10.45
C GLY A 163 18.09 3.39 -9.80
N PRO A 164 18.24 2.18 -9.24
CA PRO A 164 19.44 1.85 -8.50
C PRO A 164 20.64 2.20 -9.39
N THR A 165 21.39 3.23 -9.01
CA THR A 165 22.76 3.29 -9.44
C THR A 165 23.31 1.99 -8.91
N LEU A 166 23.63 1.08 -9.82
CA LEU A 166 24.42 -0.10 -9.53
C LEU A 166 25.75 0.42 -8.98
N SER A 167 25.74 0.90 -7.73
CA SER A 167 26.87 0.75 -6.86
C SER A 167 27.05 -0.75 -6.86
N ARG A 168 28.02 -1.17 -7.66
CA ARG A 168 28.70 -2.44 -7.59
C ARG A 168 29.27 -2.51 -6.17
N SER A 169 28.38 -2.64 -5.18
CA SER A 169 28.70 -3.07 -3.85
C SER A 169 29.38 -4.39 -4.10
N THR A 170 30.67 -4.41 -3.75
CA THR A 170 31.46 -5.61 -3.69
C THR A 170 30.67 -6.61 -2.88
N LEU A 171 29.94 -7.50 -3.56
CA LEU A 171 29.28 -8.64 -2.95
C LEU A 171 30.36 -9.38 -2.19
N ARG A 172 30.43 -9.15 -0.87
CA ARG A 172 31.17 -10.05 0.00
C ARG A 172 30.50 -11.40 -0.19
N ALA A 173 31.30 -12.43 -0.47
CA ALA A 173 30.81 -13.77 -0.72
C ALA A 173 29.81 -14.17 0.39
N GLY A 174 28.52 -14.28 0.03
CA GLY A 174 27.44 -14.64 0.96
C GLY A 174 26.21 -13.72 1.01
N GLN A 175 26.28 -12.46 0.53
CA GLN A 175 25.10 -11.59 0.50
C GLN A 175 24.20 -11.90 -0.71
N ARG A 176 22.92 -12.21 -0.46
CA ARG A 176 21.91 -12.32 -1.53
C ARG A 176 21.64 -10.92 -2.09
N PRO A 177 21.52 -10.75 -3.41
CA PRO A 177 21.10 -9.48 -3.99
C PRO A 177 19.74 -9.08 -3.42
N LEU A 178 19.60 -7.82 -2.99
CA LEU A 178 18.32 -7.27 -2.57
C LEU A 178 17.34 -7.32 -3.74
N GLU A 179 16.18 -7.93 -3.55
CA GLU A 179 15.12 -7.92 -4.56
C GLU A 179 14.66 -6.47 -4.83
N ILE A 180 14.55 -6.15 -6.12
CA ILE A 180 14.02 -4.88 -6.62
C ILE A 180 12.55 -4.79 -6.20
N LEU A 181 12.17 -3.70 -5.54
CA LEU A 181 10.78 -3.46 -5.18
C LEU A 181 9.98 -3.03 -6.41
N GLU A 182 8.77 -3.58 -6.55
CA GLU A 182 7.81 -3.16 -7.56
C GLU A 182 7.43 -1.68 -7.36
N ASP A 183 7.14 -0.98 -8.45
CA ASP A 183 6.67 0.39 -8.43
C ASP A 183 5.14 0.43 -8.28
N MET A 184 4.61 1.35 -7.49
CA MET A 184 3.18 1.51 -7.23
C MET A 184 2.37 1.81 -8.51
N SER A 185 3.00 2.31 -9.58
CA SER A 185 2.34 2.52 -10.87
C SER A 185 1.84 1.24 -11.56
N VAL A 186 2.21 0.05 -11.07
CA VAL A 186 1.62 -1.22 -11.52
C VAL A 186 0.22 -1.46 -10.95
N LEU A 187 -0.16 -0.75 -9.88
CA LEU A 187 -1.47 -0.86 -9.27
C LEU A 187 -2.51 -0.08 -10.08
N PRO A 188 -3.77 -0.55 -10.13
CA PRO A 188 -4.85 0.30 -10.60
C PRO A 188 -4.92 1.56 -9.73
N VAL A 189 -5.38 2.66 -10.32
CA VAL A 189 -5.55 3.93 -9.59
C VAL A 189 -6.95 4.47 -9.82
N PHE A 190 -7.58 4.85 -8.73
CA PHE A 190 -8.93 5.37 -8.71
C PHE A 190 -8.93 6.80 -8.16
N VAL A 191 -9.77 7.62 -8.74
CA VAL A 191 -9.98 9.01 -8.37
C VAL A 191 -11.37 9.12 -7.78
N ARG A 192 -11.44 9.36 -6.47
CA ARG A 192 -12.70 9.69 -5.80
C ARG A 192 -12.82 11.20 -5.71
N ALA A 193 -13.87 11.75 -6.31
CA ALA A 193 -14.16 13.16 -6.27
C ALA A 193 -15.43 13.42 -5.47
N LYS A 194 -15.31 14.31 -4.49
CA LYS A 194 -16.40 14.73 -3.61
C LYS A 194 -16.77 16.17 -3.92
N GLN A 195 -18.05 16.41 -4.15
CA GLN A 195 -18.57 17.73 -4.40
C GLN A 195 -19.75 18.04 -3.48
N VAL A 196 -19.80 19.28 -2.99
CA VAL A 196 -20.98 19.83 -2.31
C VAL A 196 -21.66 20.85 -3.21
N SER A 197 -22.98 20.71 -3.36
CA SER A 197 -23.80 21.65 -4.12
C SER A 197 -24.03 22.93 -3.32
N GLU A 198 -23.51 24.06 -3.82
CA GLU A 198 -23.67 25.37 -3.17
C GLU A 198 -25.15 25.78 -2.99
N ARG A 199 -26.03 25.36 -3.91
CA ARG A 199 -27.46 25.72 -3.88
C ARG A 199 -28.27 24.89 -2.89
N THR A 200 -27.91 23.62 -2.69
CA THR A 200 -28.76 22.64 -1.97
C THR A 200 -28.09 22.01 -0.76
N GLY A 201 -26.78 22.22 -0.59
CA GLY A 201 -25.96 21.49 0.38
C GLY A 201 -25.77 20.00 0.07
N ALA A 202 -26.38 19.49 -1.00
CA ALA A 202 -26.29 18.07 -1.36
C ALA A 202 -24.85 17.65 -1.67
N VAL A 203 -24.44 16.52 -1.12
CA VAL A 203 -23.11 15.92 -1.35
C VAL A 203 -23.22 14.89 -2.45
N SER A 204 -22.36 14.98 -3.45
CA SER A 204 -22.18 13.99 -4.51
C SER A 204 -20.76 13.45 -4.44
N GLU A 205 -20.62 12.12 -4.40
CA GLU A 205 -19.33 11.43 -4.49
C GLU A 205 -19.31 10.55 -5.73
N GLN A 206 -18.22 10.60 -6.49
CA GLN A 206 -18.03 9.82 -7.70
C GLN A 206 -16.64 9.21 -7.70
N THR A 207 -16.53 7.94 -8.07
CA THR A 207 -15.25 7.25 -8.25
C THR A 207 -15.03 6.98 -9.73
N ARG A 208 -13.80 7.22 -10.20
CA ARG A 208 -13.39 7.05 -11.60
C ARG A 208 -12.07 6.32 -11.67
N GLU A 209 -11.84 5.63 -12.78
CA GLU A 209 -10.51 5.13 -13.09
C GLU A 209 -9.60 6.29 -13.51
N GLY A 210 -8.39 6.27 -12.97
CA GLY A 210 -7.30 7.14 -13.39
C GLY A 210 -6.22 6.35 -14.13
N ARG A 211 -5.24 7.08 -14.64
CA ARG A 211 -4.05 6.52 -15.27
C ARG A 211 -2.81 7.14 -14.66
N TRP A 212 -1.88 6.29 -14.23
CA TRP A 212 -0.56 6.73 -13.81
C TRP A 212 0.20 7.42 -14.93
N LYS A 213 0.82 8.54 -14.59
CA LYS A 213 1.70 9.32 -15.46
C LYS A 213 2.90 9.78 -14.65
N LEU A 214 4.02 9.93 -15.32
CA LEU A 214 5.22 10.52 -14.74
C LEU A 214 5.48 11.87 -15.41
N SER A 215 5.58 12.92 -14.61
CA SER A 215 5.89 14.25 -15.12
C SER A 215 7.34 14.32 -15.62
N PRO A 216 7.68 15.30 -16.50
CA PRO A 216 9.07 15.48 -16.98
C PRO A 216 10.08 15.72 -15.86
N VAL A 217 9.63 16.19 -14.69
CA VAL A 217 10.46 16.46 -13.51
C VAL A 217 10.48 15.28 -12.53
N GLY A 218 9.90 14.13 -12.89
CA GLY A 218 9.98 12.89 -12.12
C GLY A 218 8.99 12.78 -10.96
N VAL A 219 7.85 13.49 -11.02
CA VAL A 219 6.77 13.41 -10.02
C VAL A 219 5.63 12.55 -10.58
N TYR A 220 5.02 11.69 -9.76
CA TYR A 220 3.88 10.89 -10.19
C TYR A 220 2.60 11.74 -10.26
N GLU A 221 1.85 11.50 -11.32
CA GLU A 221 0.61 12.15 -11.64
C GLU A 221 -0.46 11.10 -11.93
N VAL A 222 -1.72 11.44 -11.66
CA VAL A 222 -2.89 10.65 -12.05
C VAL A 222 -3.73 11.46 -13.01
N GLU A 223 -3.85 10.97 -14.23
CA GLU A 223 -4.66 11.55 -15.28
C GLU A 223 -6.04 10.88 -15.31
N PHE A 224 -7.13 11.64 -15.36
CA PHE A 224 -8.49 11.12 -15.31
C PHE A 224 -9.49 12.01 -16.05
N ASP A 225 -10.61 11.42 -16.47
CA ASP A 225 -11.70 12.14 -17.12
C ASP A 225 -12.51 12.93 -16.09
N ALA A 226 -12.61 14.25 -16.31
CA ALA A 226 -13.31 15.18 -15.44
C ALA A 226 -14.71 15.59 -15.91
N ARG A 227 -15.32 14.85 -16.85
CA ARG A 227 -16.72 15.08 -17.27
C ARG A 227 -17.61 15.31 -16.05
N GLN A 228 -18.35 16.41 -16.00
CA GLN A 228 -19.29 16.74 -14.91
C GLN A 228 -18.67 17.09 -13.54
N LEU A 229 -17.34 17.11 -13.40
CA LEU A 229 -16.69 17.61 -12.19
C LEU A 229 -16.69 19.14 -12.20
N LYS A 230 -17.16 19.75 -11.12
CA LYS A 230 -17.03 21.21 -10.96
C LYS A 230 -15.66 21.55 -10.34
N PRO A 231 -15.18 22.79 -10.53
CA PRO A 231 -13.90 23.25 -9.97
C PRO A 231 -13.78 23.14 -8.44
N THR A 232 -14.90 23.11 -7.71
CA THR A 232 -14.95 23.02 -6.23
C THR A 232 -14.90 21.58 -5.70
N ALA A 233 -14.75 20.58 -6.56
CA ALA A 233 -14.65 19.19 -6.12
C ALA A 233 -13.32 18.94 -5.39
N ILE A 234 -13.39 18.22 -4.27
CA ILE A 234 -12.22 17.70 -3.55
C ILE A 234 -11.88 16.34 -4.15
N VAL A 235 -10.60 16.14 -4.47
CA VAL A 235 -10.11 14.93 -5.16
C VAL A 235 -9.25 14.10 -4.21
N TYR A 236 -9.52 12.80 -4.16
CA TYR A 236 -8.77 11.78 -3.44
C TYR A 236 -8.27 10.73 -4.43
N ILE A 237 -7.10 10.16 -4.15
CA ILE A 237 -6.47 9.11 -4.96
C ILE A 237 -6.34 7.85 -4.12
N GLU A 238 -6.73 6.72 -4.71
CA GLU A 238 -6.75 5.40 -4.07
C GLU A 238 -6.16 4.36 -5.04
N THR A 239 -5.56 3.29 -4.50
CA THR A 239 -4.95 2.18 -5.25
C THR A 239 -5.35 0.83 -4.70
#